data_AF-A0A7V5RZR5-F1
#
_entry.id   AF-A0A7V5RZR5-F1
#
_cell.length_a   1.000
_cell.length_b   1.000
_cell.length_c   1.000
_cell.angle_alpha   90.00
_cell.angle_beta   90.00
_cell.angle_gamma   90.00
#
_symmetry.space_group_name_H-M   'P 1'
#
loop_
_entity.id
_entity.type
_entity.pdbx_description
1 polymer ?
#
loop_
_entity_poly.entity_id
_entity_poly.type
_entity_poly.pdbx_seq_one_letter_code
_entity_poly.pdbx_strand_id
1 'polypeptide(L)'
;MTAILVFLVAALTALLLGKPVIGWLARIKARQTIYAYAPETHRPKEGTPTMGGFLMILGVLAGMLVWGVAHRGENLTLTLVIFAGALWFAAIGLLDDYWIRRLTGRRGLEWKSKLALQLAAAAVSVYMLWQAMPPPVMDESLRVF
;
A
#
# COMPACT_ATOMS: atom_id res chain seq x y z
N MET A 1 18.59 -12.18 -9.84
CA MET A 1 18.07 -13.34 -9.06
C MET A 1 17.21 -12.89 -7.87
N THR A 2 17.66 -11.94 -7.06
CA THR A 2 16.93 -11.44 -5.87
C THR A 2 15.54 -10.87 -6.16
N ALA A 3 15.36 -10.09 -7.23
CA ALA A 3 14.05 -9.54 -7.59
C ALA A 3 12.99 -10.62 -7.87
N ILE A 4 13.38 -11.74 -8.50
CA ILE A 4 12.48 -12.88 -8.76
C ILE A 4 12.08 -13.53 -7.44
N LEU A 5 13.02 -13.73 -6.52
CA LEU A 5 12.76 -14.28 -5.19
C LEU A 5 11.77 -13.40 -4.41
N VAL A 6 11.99 -12.08 -4.41
CA VAL A 6 11.11 -11.09 -3.76
C VAL A 6 9.69 -11.14 -4.33
N PHE A 7 9.57 -11.17 -5.66
CA PHE A 7 8.28 -11.30 -6.33
C PHE A 7 7.57 -12.61 -5.95
N LEU A 8 8.28 -13.75 -6.02
CA LEU A 8 7.69 -15.05 -5.71
C LEU A 8 7.22 -15.13 -4.25
N VAL A 9 8.02 -14.62 -3.31
CA VAL A 9 7.61 -14.60 -1.90
C VAL A 9 6.39 -13.70 -1.70
N ALA A 10 6.40 -12.48 -2.25
CA ALA A 10 5.25 -11.57 -2.14
C ALA A 10 3.96 -12.19 -2.73
N ALA A 11 4.07 -12.81 -3.92
CA ALA A 11 2.95 -13.47 -4.59
C ALA A 11 2.44 -14.70 -3.83
N LEU A 12 3.36 -15.56 -3.35
CA LEU A 12 3.01 -16.74 -2.55
C LEU A 12 2.36 -16.33 -1.22
N THR A 13 2.88 -15.30 -0.55
CA THR A 13 2.26 -14.75 0.67
C THR A 13 0.83 -14.30 0.38
N ALA A 14 0.59 -13.54 -0.69
CA ALA A 14 -0.76 -13.11 -1.07
C ALA A 14 -1.67 -14.31 -1.40
N LEU A 15 -1.17 -15.30 -2.14
CA LEU A 15 -1.94 -16.49 -2.52
C LEU A 15 -2.34 -17.33 -1.29
N LEU A 16 -1.38 -17.63 -0.42
CA LEU A 16 -1.57 -18.48 0.75
C LEU A 16 -2.42 -17.78 1.82
N LEU A 17 -2.23 -16.47 2.02
CA LEU A 17 -3.01 -15.70 2.99
C LEU A 17 -4.36 -15.24 2.44
N GLY A 18 -4.63 -15.38 1.14
CA GLY A 18 -5.88 -14.92 0.52
C GLY A 18 -7.13 -15.48 1.20
N LYS A 19 -7.28 -16.81 1.27
CA LYS A 19 -8.44 -17.45 1.92
C LYS A 19 -8.62 -17.04 3.40
N PRO A 20 -7.60 -17.15 4.28
CA PRO A 20 -7.78 -16.79 5.69
C PRO A 20 -8.05 -15.30 5.88
N VAL A 21 -7.39 -14.42 5.11
CA VAL A 21 -7.61 -12.97 5.19
C VAL A 21 -9.01 -12.59 4.70
N ILE A 22 -9.48 -13.14 3.58
CA ILE A 22 -10.83 -12.90 3.07
C ILE A 22 -11.88 -13.38 4.09
N GLY A 23 -11.68 -14.56 4.68
CA GLY A 23 -12.55 -15.08 5.73
C GLY A 23 -12.58 -14.18 6.97
N TRP A 24 -11.42 -13.66 7.38
CA TRP A 24 -11.32 -12.71 8.48
C TRP A 24 -11.99 -11.37 8.17
N LEU A 25 -11.77 -10.81 6.97
CA LEU A 25 -12.43 -9.58 6.50
C LEU A 25 -13.96 -9.74 6.44
N ALA A 26 -14.45 -10.91 6.05
CA ALA A 26 -15.87 -11.23 6.06
C ALA A 26 -16.46 -11.25 7.49
N ARG A 27 -15.69 -11.71 8.50
CA ARG A 27 -16.10 -11.76 9.91
C ARG A 27 -16.17 -10.37 10.56
N ILE A 28 -15.26 -9.47 10.21
CA ILE A 28 -15.26 -8.08 10.73
C ILE A 28 -16.33 -7.19 10.05
N LYS A 29 -17.23 -7.78 9.25
CA LYS A 29 -18.32 -7.09 8.52
C LYS A 29 -17.84 -5.98 7.59
N ALA A 30 -16.59 -6.04 7.15
CA ALA A 30 -16.08 -5.18 6.09
C ALA A 30 -16.67 -5.65 4.76
N ARG A 31 -17.94 -5.38 4.48
CA ARG A 31 -18.65 -5.83 3.25
C ARG A 31 -19.08 -4.64 2.40
N GLN A 32 -19.12 -4.79 1.08
CA GLN A 32 -19.71 -3.78 0.20
C GLN A 32 -21.24 -3.75 0.37
N THR A 33 -21.80 -2.55 0.50
CA THR A 33 -23.25 -2.31 0.47
C THR A 33 -23.58 -1.68 -0.88
N ILE A 34 -24.40 -2.37 -1.68
CA ILE A 34 -24.79 -1.91 -3.01
C ILE A 34 -26.08 -1.10 -2.90
N TYR A 35 -26.15 0.02 -3.62
CA TYR A 35 -27.32 0.89 -3.58
C TYR A 35 -28.48 0.32 -4.39
N ALA A 36 -29.70 0.70 -4.02
CA ALA A 36 -30.91 0.31 -4.74
C ALA A 36 -30.90 0.72 -6.22
N TYR A 37 -30.21 1.83 -6.56
CA TYR A 37 -30.08 2.38 -7.91
C TYR A 37 -28.82 1.91 -8.66
N ALA A 38 -28.02 1.01 -8.09
CA ALA A 38 -26.89 0.43 -8.81
C ALA A 38 -27.39 -0.52 -9.93
N PRO A 39 -26.71 -0.59 -11.09
CA PRO A 39 -27.08 -1.51 -12.17
C PRO A 39 -27.15 -2.95 -11.66
N GLU A 40 -28.09 -3.76 -12.17
CA GLU A 40 -28.32 -5.13 -11.69
C GLU A 40 -27.07 -6.02 -11.79
N THR A 41 -26.18 -5.73 -12.75
CA THR A 41 -24.88 -6.38 -12.93
C THR A 41 -23.94 -6.23 -11.73
N HIS A 42 -24.18 -5.24 -10.85
CA HIS A 42 -23.38 -5.04 -9.64
C HIS A 42 -23.90 -5.82 -8.44
N ARG A 43 -25.19 -6.18 -8.38
CA ARG A 43 -25.79 -6.91 -7.25
C ARG A 43 -25.03 -8.18 -6.82
N PRO A 44 -24.42 -8.99 -7.72
CA PRO A 44 -23.62 -10.15 -7.30
C PRO A 44 -22.42 -9.82 -6.42
N LYS A 45 -21.95 -8.56 -6.41
CA LYS A 45 -20.82 -8.12 -5.56
C LYS A 45 -21.27 -7.76 -4.13
N GLU A 46 -22.57 -7.75 -3.86
CA GLU A 46 -23.11 -7.44 -2.55
C GLU A 46 -22.61 -8.44 -1.51
N GLY A 47 -22.11 -7.91 -0.38
CA GLY A 47 -21.54 -8.76 0.67
C GLY A 47 -20.09 -9.21 0.45
N THR A 48 -19.46 -8.90 -0.70
CA THR A 48 -18.03 -9.19 -0.92
C THR A 48 -17.19 -8.41 0.09
N PRO A 49 -16.20 -9.05 0.76
CA PRO A 49 -15.35 -8.35 1.69
C PRO A 49 -14.60 -7.18 1.03
N THR A 50 -14.69 -5.99 1.63
CA THR A 50 -13.92 -4.80 1.25
C THR A 50 -12.50 -4.92 1.79
N MET A 51 -11.55 -4.17 1.23
CA MET A 51 -10.17 -4.05 1.71
C MET A 51 -9.19 -5.16 1.30
N GLY A 52 -9.32 -5.67 0.06
CA GLY A 52 -8.30 -6.57 -0.53
C GLY A 52 -6.88 -5.98 -0.54
N GLY A 53 -6.74 -4.65 -0.48
CA GLY A 53 -5.44 -3.98 -0.33
C GLY A 53 -4.66 -4.39 0.93
N PHE A 54 -5.34 -4.84 1.99
CA PHE A 54 -4.66 -5.38 3.17
C PHE A 54 -3.80 -6.61 2.83
N LEU A 55 -4.32 -7.50 1.97
CA LEU A 55 -3.57 -8.66 1.49
C LEU A 55 -2.34 -8.25 0.66
N MET A 56 -2.48 -7.20 -0.15
CA MET A 56 -1.37 -6.67 -0.95
C MET A 56 -0.26 -6.11 -0.05
N ILE A 57 -0.61 -5.39 1.02
CA ILE A 57 0.36 -4.87 2.00
C ILE A 57 1.12 -6.02 2.66
N LEU A 58 0.44 -7.11 3.04
CA LEU A 58 1.11 -8.29 3.60
C LEU A 58 2.12 -8.92 2.63
N GLY A 59 1.76 -9.03 1.34
CA GLY A 59 2.68 -9.51 0.31
C GLY A 59 3.88 -8.58 0.11
N VAL A 60 3.64 -7.27 0.07
CA VAL A 60 4.69 -6.25 -0.04
C VAL A 60 5.64 -6.31 1.15
N LEU A 61 5.12 -6.43 2.37
CA LEU A 61 5.94 -6.58 3.59
C LEU A 61 6.80 -7.84 3.56
N ALA A 62 6.24 -8.97 3.14
CA ALA A 62 7.00 -10.21 3.00
C ALA A 62 8.13 -10.09 1.96
N GLY A 63 7.82 -9.50 0.79
CA GLY A 63 8.83 -9.21 -0.23
C GLY A 63 9.92 -8.26 0.27
N MET A 64 9.56 -7.23 1.04
CA MET A 64 10.50 -6.28 1.62
C MET A 64 11.44 -6.93 2.64
N LEU A 65 10.94 -7.84 3.48
CA LEU A 65 11.78 -8.61 4.41
C LEU A 65 12.82 -9.44 3.65
N VAL A 66 12.40 -10.11 2.58
CA VAL A 66 13.32 -10.87 1.71
C VAL A 66 14.35 -9.95 1.06
N TRP A 67 13.93 -8.80 0.54
CA TRP A 67 14.84 -7.81 -0.03
C TRP A 67 15.89 -7.34 0.97
N GLY A 68 15.47 -7.00 2.19
CA GLY A 68 16.36 -6.52 3.25
C GLY A 68 17.34 -7.58 3.75
N VAL A 69 16.92 -8.85 3.82
CA VAL A 69 17.82 -9.97 4.15
C VAL A 69 18.83 -10.20 3.03
N ALA A 70 18.40 -10.14 1.77
CA ALA A 70 19.26 -10.41 0.63
C ALA A 70 20.32 -9.32 0.38
N HIS A 71 20.05 -8.07 0.77
CA HIS A 71 20.97 -6.93 0.64
C HIS A 71 21.49 -6.47 2.00
N ARG A 72 21.66 -7.41 2.93
CA ARG A 72 22.13 -7.10 4.29
C ARG A 72 23.54 -6.48 4.22
N GLY A 73 23.68 -5.29 4.79
CA GLY A 73 24.94 -4.54 4.80
C GLY A 73 25.04 -3.47 3.71
N GLU A 74 24.06 -3.40 2.80
CA GLU A 74 23.94 -2.30 1.84
C GLU A 74 23.18 -1.12 2.44
N ASN A 75 23.34 0.06 1.81
CA ASN A 75 22.54 1.23 2.16
C ASN A 75 21.11 1.07 1.61
N LEU A 76 20.19 0.66 2.48
CA LEU A 76 18.78 0.47 2.16
C LEU A 76 17.92 1.74 2.33
N THR A 77 18.53 2.90 2.62
CA THR A 77 17.79 4.13 2.98
C THR A 77 16.76 4.51 1.94
N LEU A 78 17.14 4.54 0.65
CA LEU A 78 16.23 4.87 -0.44
C LEU A 78 15.03 3.90 -0.51
N THR A 79 15.31 2.60 -0.39
CA THR A 79 14.30 1.55 -0.40
C THR A 79 13.34 1.70 0.79
N LEU A 80 13.86 1.90 1.99
CA LEU A 80 13.07 2.10 3.21
C LEU A 80 12.17 3.33 3.11
N VAL A 81 12.66 4.44 2.53
CA VAL A 81 11.87 5.66 2.32
C VAL A 81 10.70 5.43 1.36
N ILE A 82 10.94 4.74 0.24
CA ILE A 82 9.86 4.40 -0.72
C ILE A 82 8.81 3.53 -0.04
N PHE A 83 9.22 2.51 0.71
CA PHE A 83 8.29 1.64 1.44
C PHE A 83 7.55 2.37 2.55
N ALA A 84 8.19 3.28 3.28
CA ALA A 84 7.53 4.10 4.28
C ALA A 84 6.43 4.97 3.66
N GLY A 85 6.68 5.57 2.50
CA GLY A 85 5.66 6.30 1.73
C GLY A 85 4.48 5.39 1.34
N ALA A 86 4.75 4.20 0.81
CA ALA A 86 3.72 3.22 0.47
C ALA A 86 2.88 2.81 1.71
N LEU A 87 3.52 2.59 2.86
CA LEU A 87 2.85 2.28 4.13
C LEU A 87 1.99 3.43 4.64
N TRP A 88 2.38 4.68 4.41
CA TRP A 88 1.56 5.85 4.75
C TRP A 88 0.27 5.88 3.92
N PHE A 89 0.37 5.71 2.59
CA PHE A 89 -0.83 5.64 1.74
C PHE A 89 -1.72 4.44 2.09
N ALA A 90 -1.11 3.30 2.40
CA ALA A 90 -1.82 2.13 2.92
C ALA A 90 -2.56 2.44 4.23
N ALA A 91 -1.95 3.17 5.16
CA ALA A 91 -2.58 3.58 6.41
C ALA A 91 -3.74 4.56 6.18
N ILE A 92 -3.62 5.50 5.24
CA ILE A 92 -4.74 6.38 4.85
C ILE A 92 -5.91 5.55 4.29
N GLY A 93 -5.62 4.56 3.43
CA GLY A 93 -6.65 3.64 2.91
C GLY A 93 -7.31 2.82 4.01
N LEU A 94 -6.53 2.30 4.97
CA LEU A 94 -7.04 1.57 6.14
C LEU A 94 -7.92 2.45 7.03
N LEU A 95 -7.53 3.71 7.23
CA LEU A 95 -8.30 4.69 7.99
C LEU A 95 -9.65 4.96 7.30
N ASP A 96 -9.63 5.19 5.99
CA ASP A 96 -10.80 5.51 5.17
C ASP A 96 -11.79 4.34 5.09
N ASP A 97 -11.31 3.17 4.66
CA ASP A 97 -12.15 2.01 4.33
C ASP A 97 -12.60 1.22 5.57
N TYR A 98 -11.82 1.23 6.66
CA TYR A 98 -12.13 0.49 7.89
C TYR A 98 -12.56 1.38 9.05
N TRP A 99 -11.63 2.21 9.53
CA TRP A 99 -11.77 2.86 10.84
C TRP A 99 -12.90 3.89 10.83
N ILE A 100 -12.92 4.80 9.86
CA ILE A 100 -13.96 5.82 9.76
C ILE A 100 -15.32 5.17 9.54
N ARG A 101 -15.39 4.17 8.67
CA ARG A 101 -16.62 3.42 8.44
C ARG A 101 -17.14 2.73 9.71
N ARG A 102 -16.24 2.11 10.49
CA ARG A 102 -16.59 1.41 11.72
C ARG A 102 -16.95 2.36 12.87
N LEU A 103 -16.24 3.46 13.04
CA LEU A 103 -16.41 4.39 14.16
C LEU A 103 -17.56 5.38 13.96
N THR A 104 -17.75 5.85 12.72
CA THR A 104 -18.68 6.95 12.44
C THR A 104 -19.91 6.52 11.66
N GLY A 105 -19.93 5.29 11.11
CA GLY A 105 -20.98 4.82 10.20
C GLY A 105 -21.00 5.52 8.84
N ARG A 106 -20.10 6.48 8.59
CA ARG A 106 -19.95 7.17 7.30
C ARG A 106 -19.27 6.25 6.29
N ARG A 107 -19.38 6.56 5.00
CA ARG A 107 -18.74 5.76 3.93
C ARG A 107 -17.21 5.81 3.93
N GLY A 108 -16.63 6.83 4.57
CA GLY A 108 -15.20 7.09 4.61
C GLY A 108 -14.95 8.54 5.06
N LEU A 109 -13.71 9.00 4.89
CA LEU A 109 -13.28 10.37 5.06
C LEU A 109 -14.02 11.30 4.10
N GLU A 110 -14.23 12.55 4.52
CA GLU A 110 -14.65 13.60 3.60
C GLU A 110 -13.59 13.77 2.51
N TRP A 111 -14.01 14.02 1.27
CA TRP A 111 -13.11 14.15 0.12
C TRP A 111 -12.00 15.19 0.36
N LYS A 112 -12.30 16.31 1.03
CA LYS A 112 -11.31 17.34 1.37
C LYS A 112 -10.26 16.82 2.34
N SER A 113 -10.69 16.16 3.42
CA SER A 113 -9.79 15.56 4.41
C SER A 113 -8.95 14.45 3.81
N LYS A 114 -9.55 13.59 2.97
CA LYS A 114 -8.84 12.52 2.27
C LYS A 114 -7.77 13.08 1.34
N LEU A 115 -8.12 14.09 0.55
CA LEU A 115 -7.17 14.75 -0.36
C LEU A 115 -6.06 15.46 0.41
N ALA A 116 -6.39 16.16 1.50
CA ALA A 116 -5.39 16.83 2.35
C ALA A 116 -4.39 15.82 2.95
N LEU A 117 -4.86 14.68 3.46
CA LEU A 117 -4.00 13.61 3.98
C LEU A 117 -3.10 13.01 2.88
N GLN A 118 -3.65 12.78 1.69
CA GLN A 118 -2.89 12.25 0.55
C GLN A 118 -1.83 13.24 0.05
N LEU A 119 -2.16 14.54 -0.02
CA LEU A 119 -1.21 15.60 -0.38
C LEU A 119 -0.11 15.75 0.67
N ALA A 120 -0.45 15.67 1.95
CA ALA A 120 0.54 15.69 3.03
C ALA A 120 1.47 14.48 2.94
N ALA A 121 0.93 13.27 2.77
CA ALA A 121 1.72 12.06 2.59
C ALA A 121 2.63 12.13 1.35
N ALA A 122 2.13 12.67 0.23
CA ALA A 122 2.91 12.88 -0.98
C ALA A 122 4.07 13.88 -0.75
N ALA A 123 3.78 15.05 -0.17
CA ALA A 123 4.78 16.07 0.10
C ALA A 123 5.90 15.56 1.01
N VAL A 124 5.54 14.85 2.09
CA VAL A 124 6.54 14.27 3.00
C VAL A 124 7.32 13.15 2.31
N SER A 125 6.66 12.29 1.53
CA SER A 125 7.36 11.22 0.80
C SER A 125 8.36 11.77 -0.22
N VAL A 126 7.99 12.81 -0.97
CA VAL A 126 8.89 13.49 -1.91
C VAL A 126 10.05 14.14 -1.19
N TYR A 127 9.79 14.84 -0.08
CA TYR A 127 10.84 15.45 0.72
C TYR A 127 11.83 14.41 1.28
N MET A 128 11.32 13.29 1.83
CA MET A 128 12.18 12.20 2.31
C MET A 128 12.97 11.55 1.18
N LEU A 129 12.36 11.37 0.00
CA LEU A 129 13.03 10.82 -1.18
C LEU A 129 14.18 11.72 -1.62
N TRP A 130 13.98 13.04 -1.63
CA TRP A 130 15.00 14.03 -1.94
C TRP A 130 16.19 13.92 -0.99
N GLN A 131 15.95 13.74 0.31
CA GLN A 131 17.02 13.56 1.30
C GLN A 131 17.76 12.22 1.16
N ALA A 132 17.09 11.19 0.66
CA ALA A 132 17.65 9.85 0.49
C ALA A 132 18.35 9.64 -0.85
N MET A 133 18.18 10.55 -1.82
CA MET A 133 18.82 10.43 -3.13
C MET A 133 20.35 10.61 -2.98
N PRO A 134 21.15 9.70 -3.54
CA PRO A 134 22.59 9.92 -3.64
C PRO A 134 22.87 11.15 -4.51
N PRO A 135 23.99 11.86 -4.28
CA PRO A 135 24.35 13.02 -5.08
C PRO A 135 24.39 12.63 -6.57
N PRO A 136 23.94 13.53 -7.47
CA PRO A 136 23.94 13.24 -8.90
C PRO A 136 25.34 12.83 -9.33
N VAL A 137 25.43 11.69 -10.02
CA VAL A 137 26.67 11.26 -10.67
C VAL A 137 26.90 12.26 -11.81
N MET A 138 27.72 13.27 -11.55
CA MET A 138 28.19 14.18 -12.59
C MET A 138 29.05 13.36 -13.54
N ASP A 139 28.56 13.17 -14.76
CA ASP A 139 29.37 12.56 -15.82
C ASP A 139 30.62 13.43 -16.02
N GLU A 140 31.80 12.88 -15.77
CA GLU A 140 33.06 13.58 -15.96
C GLU A 140 33.25 14.03 -17.42
N SER A 141 32.51 13.44 -18.36
CA SER A 141 32.48 13.88 -19.77
C SER A 141 31.86 15.27 -19.97
N LEU A 142 31.06 15.76 -19.01
CA LEU A 142 30.45 17.09 -19.02
C LEU A 142 31.28 18.15 -18.29
N ARG A 143 32.47 17.80 -17.77
CA ARG A 143 33.43 18.74 -17.16
C ARG A 143 34.39 19.39 -18.17
N VAL A 144 34.18 19.16 -19.47
CA VAL A 144 34.91 19.87 -20.52
C VAL A 144 34.21 21.20 -20.76
N PHE A 145 34.52 22.22 -19.96
CA PHE A 145 34.61 23.67 -20.27
C PHE A 145 34.88 24.44 -18.99
#